data_AF-A0AA38L436-F1
#
_entry.id   AF-A0AA38L436-F1
#
_cell.length_a   1.000
_cell.length_b   1.000
_cell.length_c   1.000
_cell.angle_alpha   90.00
_cell.angle_beta   90.00
_cell.angle_gamma   90.00
#
_symmetry.space_group_name_H-M   'P 1'
#
loop_
_entity.id
_entity.type
_entity.pdbx_description
1 polymer ?
#
loop_
_entity_poly.entity_id
_entity_poly.type
_entity_poly.pdbx_seq_one_letter_code
_entity_poly.pdbx_strand_id
1 'polypeptide(L)'
;MSGPDALFSLRNNFYLGAYQSAINDSDVQGLSEDESIERDCLVYRSYIGLRSHEVVIGEINSSAPTPLQAVKLLAMYLAGPQYKENAISSLKEWLSDAAISNNPVLKLVAGTIYMHEQDYNEALKHTHSGGTLE
;
A
#
# COMPACT_ATOMS: atom_id res chain seq x y z
N MET A 1 -20.74 -2.77 20.57
CA MET A 1 -20.58 -1.32 20.33
C MET A 1 -19.19 -1.14 19.76
N SER A 2 -19.06 -0.91 18.45
CA SER A 2 -17.75 -0.52 17.90
C SER A 2 -17.40 0.82 18.51
N GLY A 3 -16.28 0.87 19.22
CA GLY A 3 -15.74 2.12 19.76
C GLY A 3 -15.41 3.11 18.64
N PRO A 4 -15.01 4.35 18.96
CA PRO A 4 -14.51 5.27 17.96
C PRO A 4 -13.40 4.59 17.15
N ASP A 5 -13.53 4.59 15.83
CA ASP A 5 -12.55 4.03 14.91
C ASP A 5 -11.23 4.81 15.08
N ALA A 6 -10.24 4.14 15.66
CA ALA A 6 -9.00 4.80 16.08
C ALA A 6 -8.15 5.25 14.88
N LEU A 7 -8.41 4.68 13.70
CA LEU A 7 -7.72 4.99 12.44
C LEU A 7 -8.46 6.02 11.60
N PHE A 8 -9.64 6.47 12.03
CA PHE A 8 -10.48 7.41 11.27
C PHE A 8 -9.74 8.70 10.91
N SER A 9 -9.09 9.33 11.89
CA SER A 9 -8.31 10.55 11.68
C SER A 9 -7.16 10.35 10.71
N LEU A 10 -6.46 9.22 10.84
CA LEU A 10 -5.35 8.82 9.97
C LEU A 10 -5.81 8.63 8.52
N ARG A 11 -6.89 7.85 8.31
CA ARG A 11 -7.50 7.63 6.99
C ARG A 11 -7.94 8.95 6.37
N ASN A 12 -8.63 9.79 7.14
CA ASN A 12 -9.10 11.09 6.66
C ASN A 12 -7.94 11.98 6.20
N ASN A 13 -6.86 12.08 6.99
CA ASN A 13 -5.68 12.84 6.60
C ASN A 13 -5.01 12.28 5.34
N PHE A 14 -4.92 10.95 5.21
CA PHE A 14 -4.37 10.30 4.03
C PHE A 14 -5.18 10.62 2.77
N TYR A 15 -6.51 10.47 2.81
CA TYR A 15 -7.37 10.73 1.65
C TYR A 15 -7.45 12.21 1.26
N LEU A 16 -7.25 13.12 2.22
CA LEU A 16 -7.14 14.57 1.95
C LEU A 16 -5.77 14.97 1.38
N GLY A 17 -4.82 14.05 1.28
CA GLY A 17 -3.44 14.34 0.86
C GLY A 17 -2.60 15.04 1.93
N ALA A 18 -3.10 15.11 3.18
CA ALA A 18 -2.37 15.65 4.33
C ALA A 18 -1.41 14.59 4.90
N TYR A 19 -0.50 14.09 4.06
CA TYR A 19 0.39 12.96 4.38
C TYR A 19 1.28 13.22 5.60
N GLN A 20 1.78 14.44 5.78
CA GLN A 20 2.58 14.77 6.95
C GLN A 20 1.76 14.71 8.24
N SER A 21 0.50 15.17 8.20
CA SER A 21 -0.43 15.07 9.32
C SER A 21 -0.77 13.62 9.62
N ALA A 22 -0.97 12.78 8.59
CA ALA A 22 -1.20 11.35 8.77
C ALA A 22 -0.01 10.68 9.48
N ILE A 23 1.23 11.00 9.09
CA ILE A 23 2.43 10.46 9.76
C ILE A 23 2.51 10.95 11.23
N ASN A 24 2.18 12.21 11.51
CA ASN A 24 2.19 12.71 12.89
C ASN A 24 1.10 12.05 13.75
N ASP A 25 -0.05 11.72 13.16
CA ASP A 25 -1.20 11.09 13.82
C ASP A 25 -1.05 9.56 13.92
N SER A 26 0.10 8.99 13.53
CA SER A 26 0.32 7.55 13.55
C SER A 26 0.54 6.97 14.95
N ASP A 27 0.80 7.79 15.98
CA ASP A 27 1.01 7.33 17.35
C ASP A 27 -0.33 7.00 18.04
N VAL A 28 -1.02 5.99 17.52
CA VAL A 28 -2.29 5.49 18.07
C VAL A 28 -1.99 4.26 18.95
N GLN A 29 -2.38 4.34 20.23
CA GLN A 29 -2.19 3.28 21.20
C GLN A 29 -3.44 2.39 21.32
N GLY A 30 -3.23 1.12 21.70
CA GLY A 30 -4.34 0.17 21.93
C GLY A 30 -4.93 -0.46 20.67
N LEU A 31 -4.20 -0.42 19.56
CA LEU A 31 -4.59 -1.06 18.30
C LEU A 31 -4.45 -2.58 18.37
N SER A 32 -5.37 -3.29 17.73
CA SER A 32 -5.25 -4.71 17.42
C SER A 32 -4.11 -4.95 16.41
N GLU A 33 -3.70 -6.20 16.22
CA GLU A 33 -2.68 -6.56 15.22
C GLU A 33 -3.09 -6.12 13.80
N ASP A 34 -4.35 -6.36 13.43
CA ASP A 34 -4.92 -5.96 12.14
C ASP A 34 -4.94 -4.43 11.96
N GLU A 35 -5.38 -3.69 12.98
CA GLU A 35 -5.41 -2.23 12.98
C GLU A 35 -3.99 -1.63 12.93
N SER A 36 -3.01 -2.29 13.57
CA SER A 36 -1.61 -1.87 13.50
C SER A 36 -1.07 -2.04 12.09
N ILE A 37 -1.34 -3.17 11.42
CA ILE A 37 -0.93 -3.42 10.04
C ILE A 37 -1.56 -2.36 9.10
N GLU A 38 -2.82 -2.03 9.31
CA GLU A 38 -3.50 -1.02 8.51
C GLU A 38 -2.92 0.38 8.73
N ARG A 39 -2.68 0.77 9.98
CA ARG A 39 -1.98 2.02 10.32
C ARG A 39 -0.64 2.10 9.60
N ASP A 40 0.18 1.06 9.73
CA ASP A 40 1.49 0.98 9.09
C ASP A 40 1.36 1.12 7.56
N CYS A 41 0.38 0.46 6.95
CA CYS A 41 0.07 0.60 5.51
C CYS A 41 -0.24 2.06 5.13
N LEU A 42 -1.09 2.75 5.88
CA LEU A 42 -1.44 4.16 5.65
C LEU A 42 -0.25 5.10 5.83
N VAL A 43 0.60 4.85 6.83
CA VAL A 43 1.81 5.64 7.09
C VAL A 43 2.82 5.46 5.95
N TYR A 44 3.12 4.23 5.54
CA TYR A 44 4.03 3.98 4.43
C TYR A 44 3.49 4.52 3.10
N ARG A 45 2.18 4.42 2.84
CA ARG A 45 1.55 5.07 1.68
C ARG A 45 1.64 6.59 1.75
N SER A 46 1.58 7.18 2.94
CA SER A 46 1.81 8.62 3.15
C SER A 46 3.25 9.01 2.80
N TYR A 47 4.25 8.21 3.20
CA TYR A 47 5.65 8.42 2.78
C TYR A 47 5.83 8.33 1.26
N ILE A 48 5.15 7.40 0.59
CA ILE A 48 5.13 7.34 -0.88
C ILE A 48 4.55 8.64 -1.46
N GLY A 49 3.44 9.14 -0.90
CA GLY A 49 2.83 10.42 -1.31
C GLY A 49 3.76 11.62 -1.16
N LEU A 50 4.64 11.61 -0.15
CA LEU A 50 5.70 12.62 0.06
C LEU A 50 6.96 12.39 -0.79
N ARG A 51 6.97 11.39 -1.67
CA ARG A 51 8.12 10.92 -2.45
C ARG A 51 9.30 10.40 -1.62
N SER A 52 9.07 10.07 -0.36
CA SER A 52 10.06 9.47 0.55
C SER A 52 10.11 7.95 0.40
N HIS A 53 10.33 7.48 -0.83
CA HIS A 53 10.29 6.04 -1.16
C HIS A 53 11.40 5.24 -0.45
N GLU A 54 12.56 5.85 -0.23
CA GLU A 54 13.72 5.20 0.41
C GLU A 54 13.40 4.72 1.84
N VAL A 55 12.61 5.51 2.59
CA VAL A 55 12.17 5.15 3.95
C VAL A 55 11.34 3.87 3.91
N VAL A 56 10.38 3.79 2.98
CA VAL A 56 9.51 2.62 2.83
C VAL A 56 10.29 1.38 2.41
N ILE A 57 11.28 1.54 1.52
CA ILE A 57 12.12 0.44 1.05
C ILE A 57 13.04 -0.10 2.15
N GLY A 58 13.56 0.78 3.01
CA GLY A 58 14.45 0.43 4.11
C GLY A 58 13.73 -0.16 5.33
N GLU A 59 12.58 0.39 5.72
CA GLU A 59 11.88 -0.01 6.94
C GLU A 59 11.11 -1.33 6.77
N ILE A 60 10.54 -1.57 5.58
CA ILE A 60 9.72 -2.76 5.34
C ILE A 60 10.63 -3.97 5.07
N ASN A 61 10.74 -4.88 6.04
CA ASN A 61 11.54 -6.12 5.92
C ASN A 61 10.76 -7.27 5.28
N SER A 62 11.44 -8.29 4.75
CA SER A 62 10.82 -9.47 4.10
C SER A 62 9.94 -10.32 5.04
N SER A 63 10.04 -10.12 6.35
CA SER A 63 9.15 -10.75 7.35
C SER A 63 7.86 -9.98 7.60
N ALA A 64 7.69 -8.80 7.00
CA ALA A 64 6.48 -8.01 7.16
C ALA A 64 5.30 -8.67 6.43
N PRO A 65 4.06 -8.44 6.91
CA PRO A 65 2.86 -8.99 6.29
C PRO A 65 2.74 -8.59 4.81
N THR A 66 2.11 -9.46 4.02
CA THR A 66 1.83 -9.28 2.58
C THR A 66 1.38 -7.87 2.18
N PRO A 67 0.42 -7.21 2.88
CA PRO A 67 0.03 -5.83 2.56
C PRO A 67 1.20 -4.83 2.64
N LEU A 68 2.07 -4.91 3.64
CA LEU A 68 3.23 -4.03 3.76
C LEU A 68 4.26 -4.31 2.66
N GLN A 69 4.48 -5.59 2.33
CA GLN A 69 5.34 -5.93 1.19
C GLN A 69 4.81 -5.35 -0.13
N ALA A 70 3.49 -5.37 -0.35
CA ALA A 70 2.88 -4.77 -1.53
C ALA A 70 3.14 -3.25 -1.57
N VAL A 71 3.04 -2.54 -0.44
CA VAL A 71 3.37 -1.11 -0.34
C VAL A 71 4.86 -0.87 -0.64
N LYS A 72 5.76 -1.72 -0.15
CA LYS A 72 7.18 -1.67 -0.50
C LYS A 72 7.41 -1.82 -2.00
N LEU A 73 6.71 -2.75 -2.65
CA LEU A 73 6.80 -2.96 -4.09
C LEU A 73 6.33 -1.73 -4.87
N LEU A 74 5.26 -1.07 -4.43
CA LEU A 74 4.83 0.22 -4.99
C LEU A 74 5.89 1.31 -4.81
N ALA A 75 6.48 1.41 -3.63
CA ALA A 75 7.55 2.37 -3.35
C ALA A 75 8.77 2.13 -4.26
N MET A 76 9.16 0.87 -4.47
CA MET A 76 10.23 0.49 -5.41
C MET A 76 9.89 0.91 -6.85
N TYR A 77 8.65 0.67 -7.29
CA TYR A 77 8.21 1.07 -8.62
C TYR A 77 8.31 2.59 -8.84
N LEU A 78 7.95 3.38 -7.82
CA LEU A 78 7.97 4.85 -7.89
C LEU A 78 9.33 5.48 -7.57
N ALA A 79 10.24 4.77 -6.89
CA ALA A 79 11.56 5.27 -6.53
C ALA A 79 12.45 5.56 -7.74
N GLY A 80 12.29 4.81 -8.84
CA GLY A 80 12.99 5.09 -10.08
C GLY A 80 13.01 3.94 -11.08
N PRO A 81 13.48 4.21 -12.31
CA PRO A 81 13.45 3.24 -13.41
C PRO A 81 14.29 1.98 -13.12
N GLN A 82 15.32 2.09 -12.28
CA GLN A 82 16.20 0.97 -11.91
C GLN A 82 15.50 -0.15 -11.12
N TYR A 83 14.45 0.18 -10.37
CA TYR A 83 13.66 -0.78 -9.59
C TYR A 83 12.34 -1.12 -10.27
N LYS A 84 11.94 -0.32 -11.25
CA LYS A 84 10.66 -0.42 -11.95
C LYS A 84 10.44 -1.79 -12.60
N GLU A 85 11.39 -2.25 -13.40
CA GLU A 85 11.27 -3.55 -14.11
C GLU A 85 11.22 -4.74 -13.14
N ASN A 86 12.03 -4.70 -12.07
CA ASN A 86 12.02 -5.70 -11.02
C ASN A 86 10.69 -5.71 -10.27
N ALA A 87 10.17 -4.52 -9.91
CA ALA A 87 8.88 -4.40 -9.23
C ALA A 87 7.72 -4.94 -10.08
N ILE A 88 7.69 -4.64 -11.39
CA ILE A 88 6.67 -5.19 -12.30
C ILE A 88 6.78 -6.71 -12.40
N SER A 89 7.99 -7.24 -12.48
CA SER A 89 8.21 -8.69 -12.60
C SER A 89 7.76 -9.41 -11.33
N SER A 90 8.13 -8.91 -10.15
CA SER A 90 7.67 -9.43 -8.86
C SER A 90 6.15 -9.31 -8.71
N LEU A 91 5.56 -8.20 -9.15
CA LEU A 91 4.11 -8.02 -9.13
C LEU A 91 3.40 -9.10 -9.94
N LYS A 92 3.87 -9.40 -11.15
CA LYS A 92 3.28 -10.44 -12.01
C LYS A 92 3.38 -11.82 -11.39
N GLU A 93 4.49 -12.12 -10.73
CA GLU A 93 4.67 -13.37 -9.99
C GLU A 93 3.65 -13.47 -8.84
N TRP A 94 3.48 -12.40 -8.07
CA TRP A 94 2.56 -12.36 -6.93
C TRP A 94 1.09 -12.40 -7.35
N LEU A 95 0.76 -11.82 -8.50
CA LEU A 95 -0.58 -11.91 -9.10
C LEU A 95 -0.86 -13.30 -9.69
N SER A 96 0.17 -14.05 -10.04
CA SER A 96 0.03 -15.44 -10.50
C SER A 96 -0.24 -16.40 -9.34
N ASP A 97 0.12 -16.01 -8.11
CA ASP A 97 -0.14 -16.78 -6.90
C ASP A 97 -1.58 -16.53 -6.39
N ALA A 98 -2.40 -17.58 -6.34
CA ALA A 98 -3.81 -17.49 -5.93
C ALA A 98 -4.01 -17.12 -4.44
N ALA A 99 -3.03 -17.42 -3.58
CA ALA A 99 -3.10 -17.11 -2.16
C ALA A 99 -2.76 -15.64 -1.89
N ILE A 100 -1.80 -15.10 -2.63
CA ILE A 100 -1.34 -13.70 -2.48
C ILE A 100 -2.23 -12.73 -3.28
N SER A 101 -2.65 -13.12 -4.49
CA SER A 101 -3.48 -12.27 -5.37
C SER A 101 -4.85 -11.92 -4.78
N ASN A 102 -5.34 -12.61 -3.75
CA ASN A 102 -6.59 -12.26 -3.07
C ASN A 102 -6.46 -11.03 -2.13
N ASN A 103 -5.24 -10.58 -1.83
CA ASN A 103 -5.03 -9.45 -0.93
C ASN A 103 -5.49 -8.13 -1.58
N PRO A 104 -6.36 -7.34 -0.91
CA PRO A 104 -6.90 -6.09 -1.46
C PRO A 104 -5.80 -5.05 -1.74
N VAL A 105 -4.85 -4.89 -0.81
CA VAL A 105 -3.71 -3.98 -0.96
C VAL A 105 -2.84 -4.33 -2.17
N LEU A 106 -2.61 -5.64 -2.42
CA LEU A 106 -1.83 -6.06 -3.59
C LEU A 106 -2.57 -5.75 -4.90
N LYS A 107 -3.89 -5.97 -4.96
CA LYS A 107 -4.71 -5.61 -6.14
C LYS A 107 -4.69 -4.10 -6.39
N LEU A 108 -4.73 -3.29 -5.33
CA LEU A 108 -4.64 -1.83 -5.43
C LEU A 108 -3.27 -1.37 -5.94
N VAL A 109 -2.18 -1.98 -5.44
CA VAL A 109 -0.82 -1.74 -5.94
C VAL A 109 -0.70 -2.14 -7.40
N ALA A 110 -1.23 -3.31 -7.77
CA ALA A 110 -1.27 -3.77 -9.15
C ALA A 110 -1.99 -2.78 -10.07
N GLY A 111 -3.20 -2.35 -9.66
CA GLY A 111 -3.98 -1.35 -10.38
C GLY A 111 -3.22 -0.04 -10.58
N THR A 112 -2.53 0.44 -9.53
CA THR A 112 -1.73 1.66 -9.58
C THR A 112 -0.54 1.54 -10.55
N ILE A 113 0.18 0.42 -10.51
CA ILE A 113 1.31 0.16 -11.41
C ILE A 113 0.84 0.06 -12.86
N TYR A 114 -0.21 -0.73 -13.14
CA TYR A 114 -0.76 -0.86 -14.50
C TYR A 114 -1.32 0.46 -15.03
N MET A 115 -1.92 1.31 -14.18
CA MET A 115 -2.32 2.67 -14.55
C MET A 115 -1.13 3.52 -15.00
N HIS A 116 0.02 3.42 -14.33
CA HIS A 116 1.24 4.10 -14.74
C HIS A 116 1.87 3.52 -16.01
N GLU A 117 1.72 2.21 -16.26
CA GLU A 117 2.13 1.57 -17.52
C GLU A 117 1.18 1.83 -18.70
N GLN A 118 0.11 2.61 -18.50
CA GLN A 118 -0.95 2.86 -19.48
C GLN A 118 -1.71 1.59 -19.92
N ASP A 119 -1.60 0.50 -19.15
CA ASP A 119 -2.33 -0.74 -19.37
C ASP A 119 -3.64 -0.74 -18.55
N TYR A 120 -4.60 0.04 -19.05
CA TYR A 120 -5.87 0.26 -18.36
C TYR A 120 -6.74 -1.00 -18.26
N ASN A 121 -6.53 -2.00 -19.14
CA ASN A 121 -7.34 -3.21 -19.17
C ASN A 121 -6.99 -4.13 -17.99
N GLU A 122 -5.71 -4.38 -17.78
CA GLU A 122 -5.24 -5.15 -16.62
C GLU A 122 -5.48 -4.38 -15.31
N ALA A 123 -5.32 -3.06 -15.30
CA ALA A 123 -5.65 -2.23 -14.13
C ALA A 123 -7.10 -2.42 -13.67
N LEU A 124 -8.06 -2.36 -14.61
CA LEU A 124 -9.48 -2.53 -14.33
C LEU A 124 -9.82 -3.96 -13.87
N LYS A 125 -9.20 -4.98 -14.46
CA LYS A 125 -9.41 -6.38 -14.09
C LYS A 125 -9.02 -6.67 -12.63
N HIS A 126 -7.91 -6.10 -12.18
CA HIS A 126 -7.44 -6.27 -10.80
C HIS A 126 -8.20 -5.40 -9.80
N THR A 127 -8.59 -4.18 -10.18
CA THR A 127 -9.34 -3.26 -9.30
C THR A 127 -10.82 -3.67 -9.15
N HIS A 128 -11.43 -4.24 -10.20
CA HIS A 128 -12.83 -4.68 -10.17
C HIS A 128 -13.07 -5.83 -9.18
N SER A 129 -12.07 -6.70 -9.00
CA SER A 129 -12.11 -7.82 -8.05
C SER A 129 -11.68 -7.43 -6.63
N GLY A 130 -11.35 -6.17 -6.40
CA GLY A 130 -10.71 -5.66 -5.17
C GLY A 130 -11.66 -5.36 -4.02
N GLY A 131 -12.95 -5.15 -4.29
CA GLY A 131 -14.02 -5.01 -3.28
C GLY A 131 -13.97 -3.73 -2.42
N THR A 132 -12.79 -3.32 -1.95
CA THR A 132 -12.57 -2.09 -1.19
C THR A 132 -11.28 -1.38 -1.61
N LEU A 133 -11.24 -0.05 -1.48
CA LEU A 133 -10.07 0.80 -1.75
C LEU A 133 -9.21 1.03 -0.49
N GLU A 134 -9.54 0.30 0.58
CA GLU A 134 -8.89 0.30 1.89
C GLU A 134 -7.74 -0.72 1.92
#